data_AF-A0A0S8JWV9-F1
#
_entry.id   AF-A0A0S8JWV9-F1
#
_cell.length_a   1.000
_cell.length_b   1.000
_cell.length_c   1.000
_cell.angle_alpha   90.00
_cell.angle_beta   90.00
_cell.angle_gamma   90.00
#
_symmetry.space_group_name_H-M   'P 1'
#
loop_
_entity.id
_entity.type
_entity.pdbx_description
1 polymer ?
#
loop_
_entity_poly.entity_id
_entity_poly.type
_entity_poly.pdbx_seq_one_letter_code
_entity_poly.pdbx_strand_id
1 'polypeptide(L)'
;MIYYVDGAVGNDDNSGSSEGAAKASGVGAATDGVTGDIDLSADTPDLSAVVVGDTLRLNGRADGINSTDLFEITDVDDDNDIVTVTPIPGAATSDVTWAIGGAFATITRGMAPADDDDIINVKNSAQYEETLAIPRLSSTVIRLRGYASTPGDIGLAVVKAPAVDSNVITCSLGGLHNWFIENLWIMGATGSTTGSATHPGNADGLIFRHCQASGHGGNGFWVDDYCRFIQCHSHDNGGMGFSADGEGSFHSCVSVDNDGDGFRTQTGTFEQCVSARNGGDGIDHWSTSGMPLVAHCTIDSCDVGIRLGNDALAPPVVVNCIVSNCGTGIIGPANYPARVSEHNCVYGNDTDYIDFSTPIGEVTSDPLYVDPDNNDWSLRDTSEAAFGGVGVNSAPGSGPFRAQSPAIGALPPVASPRGALRPPLYPWYVP
;
A
#
# COMPACT_ATOMS: atom_id res chain seq x y z
N MET A 1 -16.36 10.77 -6.69
CA MET A 1 -16.79 9.73 -7.65
C MET A 1 -16.22 8.38 -7.25
N ILE A 2 -16.87 7.29 -7.67
CA ILE A 2 -16.38 5.92 -7.49
C ILE A 2 -16.21 5.30 -8.87
N TYR A 3 -15.01 4.79 -9.15
CA TYR A 3 -14.68 4.08 -10.38
C TYR A 3 -14.44 2.59 -10.09
N TYR A 4 -14.66 1.77 -11.12
CA TYR A 4 -14.45 0.33 -11.08
C TYR A 4 -13.52 -0.10 -12.20
N VAL A 5 -12.59 -0.98 -11.86
CA VAL A 5 -11.65 -1.64 -12.77
C VAL A 5 -11.81 -3.14 -12.62
N ASP A 6 -12.05 -3.84 -13.72
CA ASP A 6 -12.22 -5.30 -13.76
C ASP A 6 -11.58 -5.85 -15.04
N GLY A 7 -10.31 -6.27 -14.97
CA GLY A 7 -9.55 -6.70 -16.14
C GLY A 7 -10.09 -7.96 -16.83
N ALA A 8 -11.01 -8.70 -16.20
CA ALA A 8 -11.61 -9.89 -16.79
C ALA A 8 -12.81 -9.58 -17.71
N VAL A 9 -13.55 -8.51 -17.44
CA VAL A 9 -14.81 -8.18 -18.14
C VAL A 9 -14.97 -6.71 -18.52
N GLY A 10 -14.07 -5.84 -18.05
CA GLY A 10 -14.08 -4.41 -18.31
C GLY A 10 -13.63 -4.06 -19.73
N ASN A 11 -13.93 -2.82 -20.11
CA ASN A 11 -13.50 -2.22 -21.37
C ASN A 11 -13.09 -0.78 -21.09
N ASP A 12 -11.95 -0.34 -21.62
CA ASP A 12 -11.46 1.03 -21.44
C ASP A 12 -12.25 2.09 -22.21
N ASP A 13 -13.25 1.70 -22.99
CA ASP A 13 -14.26 2.59 -23.56
C ASP A 13 -15.46 2.83 -22.64
N ASN A 14 -15.59 2.05 -21.56
CA ASN A 14 -16.66 2.19 -20.55
C ASN A 14 -16.50 3.48 -19.73
N SER A 15 -17.52 3.84 -18.95
CA SER A 15 -17.48 5.02 -18.07
C SER A 15 -16.84 4.76 -16.71
N GLY A 16 -16.69 3.49 -16.32
CA GLY A 16 -16.12 3.10 -15.03
C GLY A 16 -17.08 3.21 -13.85
N SER A 17 -18.33 3.63 -14.04
CA SER A 17 -19.23 3.99 -12.92
C SER A 17 -19.93 2.80 -12.27
N SER A 18 -19.77 1.57 -12.79
CA SER A 18 -20.32 0.36 -12.20
C SER A 18 -19.39 -0.84 -12.42
N GLU A 19 -19.57 -1.92 -11.66
CA GLU A 19 -18.89 -3.19 -11.95
C GLU A 19 -19.38 -3.82 -13.26
N GLY A 20 -18.55 -4.69 -13.86
CA GLY A 20 -18.94 -5.54 -14.98
C GLY A 20 -18.83 -4.88 -16.35
N ALA A 21 -19.56 -5.41 -17.33
CA ALA A 21 -19.66 -4.82 -18.66
C ALA A 21 -20.52 -3.54 -18.65
N ALA A 22 -20.42 -2.72 -19.70
CA ALA A 22 -21.32 -1.59 -19.89
C ALA A 22 -22.79 -2.06 -19.91
N LYS A 23 -23.68 -1.21 -19.37
CA LYS A 23 -25.13 -1.44 -19.42
C LYS A 23 -25.65 -1.29 -20.85
N ALA A 24 -25.15 -0.29 -21.55
CA ALA A 24 -25.42 -0.02 -22.96
C ALA A 24 -24.19 0.67 -23.60
N SER A 25 -23.99 0.47 -24.90
CA SER A 25 -22.90 1.08 -25.67
C SER A 25 -23.22 1.13 -27.16
N GLY A 26 -22.64 2.07 -27.88
CA GLY A 26 -22.86 2.23 -29.32
C GLY A 26 -21.87 3.19 -29.98
N VAL A 27 -22.10 3.51 -31.25
CA VAL A 27 -21.20 4.37 -32.07
C VAL A 27 -21.90 5.57 -32.71
N GLY A 28 -23.21 5.72 -32.50
CA GLY A 28 -24.07 6.67 -33.19
C GLY A 28 -24.60 7.83 -32.33
N ALA A 29 -24.01 8.10 -31.16
CA ALA A 29 -24.52 9.15 -30.27
C ALA A 29 -24.50 10.53 -30.97
N ALA A 30 -25.57 11.31 -30.77
CA ALA A 30 -25.65 12.70 -31.17
C ALA A 30 -25.89 13.62 -29.97
N THR A 31 -25.13 14.71 -29.87
CA THR A 31 -25.24 15.71 -28.81
C THR A 31 -26.01 16.95 -29.29
N ASP A 32 -26.92 17.49 -28.50
CA ASP A 32 -27.69 18.69 -28.87
C ASP A 32 -26.93 20.02 -28.57
N GLY A 33 -25.99 19.98 -27.62
CA GLY A 33 -25.17 21.12 -27.23
C GLY A 33 -25.82 22.21 -26.37
N VAL A 34 -27.11 22.09 -26.06
CA VAL A 34 -27.95 23.14 -25.46
C VAL A 34 -28.77 22.62 -24.27
N THR A 35 -29.50 21.51 -24.41
CA THR A 35 -30.31 20.91 -23.33
C THR A 35 -29.51 19.93 -22.49
N GLY A 36 -28.42 19.38 -23.05
CA GLY A 36 -27.69 18.27 -22.43
C GLY A 36 -28.23 16.90 -22.83
N ASP A 37 -29.19 16.87 -23.75
CA ASP A 37 -29.73 15.62 -24.28
C ASP A 37 -28.74 14.97 -25.24
N ILE A 38 -28.63 13.66 -25.11
CA ILE A 38 -27.85 12.77 -25.95
C ILE A 38 -28.80 11.79 -26.59
N ASP A 39 -28.92 11.89 -27.90
CA ASP A 39 -29.72 10.99 -28.72
C ASP A 39 -28.87 9.76 -29.07
N LEU A 40 -29.32 8.59 -28.61
CA LEU A 40 -28.69 7.29 -28.80
C LEU A 40 -29.48 6.41 -29.80
N SER A 41 -30.54 6.95 -30.42
CA SER A 41 -31.49 6.20 -31.25
C SER A 41 -30.88 5.60 -32.52
N ALA A 42 -29.72 6.09 -32.95
CA ALA A 42 -28.96 5.51 -34.07
C ALA A 42 -28.48 4.06 -33.78
N ASP A 43 -28.27 3.71 -32.51
CA ASP A 43 -27.83 2.39 -32.07
C ASP A 43 -28.98 1.51 -31.55
N THR A 44 -30.18 2.08 -31.32
CA THR A 44 -31.36 1.41 -30.73
C THR A 44 -31.03 0.60 -29.46
N PRO A 45 -30.36 1.22 -28.45
CA PRO A 45 -29.99 0.52 -27.22
C PRO A 45 -31.21 0.11 -26.38
N ASP A 46 -31.01 -0.81 -25.42
CA ASP A 46 -31.96 -1.05 -24.33
C ASP A 46 -31.47 -0.27 -23.11
N LEU A 47 -32.17 0.80 -22.72
CA LEU A 47 -31.80 1.65 -21.58
C LEU A 47 -32.56 1.27 -20.30
N SER A 48 -33.31 0.15 -20.29
CA SER A 48 -34.13 -0.26 -19.13
C SER A 48 -33.33 -0.53 -17.84
N ALA A 49 -32.02 -0.75 -17.95
CA ALA A 49 -31.09 -0.91 -16.82
C ALA A 49 -30.33 0.38 -16.45
N VAL A 50 -30.47 1.44 -17.25
CA VAL A 50 -29.84 2.75 -17.03
C VAL A 50 -30.70 3.56 -16.07
N VAL A 51 -30.04 4.22 -15.11
CA VAL A 51 -30.71 5.01 -14.07
C VAL A 51 -30.03 6.37 -13.91
N VAL A 52 -30.77 7.35 -13.41
CA VAL A 52 -30.21 8.65 -12.99
C VAL A 52 -29.06 8.42 -11.99
N GLY A 53 -27.95 9.12 -12.21
CA GLY A 53 -26.70 8.97 -11.46
C GLY A 53 -25.69 8.01 -12.10
N ASP A 54 -26.09 7.24 -13.12
CA ASP A 54 -25.12 6.54 -13.96
C ASP A 54 -24.23 7.54 -14.70
N THR A 55 -23.05 7.09 -15.16
CA THR A 55 -22.15 7.91 -15.97
C THR A 55 -22.16 7.44 -17.42
N LEU A 56 -22.43 8.36 -18.33
CA LEU A 56 -22.23 8.23 -19.76
C LEU A 56 -20.79 8.64 -20.11
N ARG A 57 -20.15 7.91 -21.01
CA ARG A 57 -18.92 8.32 -21.66
C ARG A 57 -19.14 8.59 -23.13
N LEU A 58 -18.55 9.67 -23.64
CA LEU A 58 -18.62 10.08 -25.05
C LEU A 58 -17.21 10.11 -25.67
N ASN A 59 -16.76 8.98 -26.19
CA ASN A 59 -15.42 8.76 -26.74
C ASN A 59 -15.19 9.49 -28.07
N GLY A 60 -14.02 10.11 -28.21
CA GLY A 60 -13.57 10.70 -29.48
C GLY A 60 -14.00 12.15 -29.70
N ARG A 61 -14.51 12.83 -28.67
CA ARG A 61 -14.82 14.24 -28.72
C ARG A 61 -13.55 15.10 -28.77
N ALA A 62 -13.61 16.19 -29.52
CA ALA A 62 -12.51 17.14 -29.71
C ALA A 62 -12.75 18.51 -29.06
N ASP A 63 -13.91 18.72 -28.44
CA ASP A 63 -14.32 20.02 -27.90
C ASP A 63 -13.69 20.33 -26.53
N GLY A 64 -12.98 19.38 -25.91
CA GLY A 64 -12.17 19.58 -24.71
C GLY A 64 -12.98 19.90 -23.45
N ILE A 65 -14.30 19.72 -23.49
CA ILE A 65 -15.19 19.92 -22.35
C ILE A 65 -15.20 18.67 -21.50
N ASN A 66 -14.91 18.86 -20.21
CA ASN A 66 -14.76 17.80 -19.21
C ASN A 66 -13.73 16.77 -19.67
N SER A 67 -12.44 17.07 -19.49
CA SER A 67 -11.25 16.37 -20.03
C SER A 67 -11.19 14.84 -19.88
N THR A 68 -12.19 14.25 -19.24
CA THR A 68 -12.41 12.83 -18.97
C THR A 68 -13.39 12.16 -19.94
N ASP A 69 -14.14 12.93 -20.75
CA ASP A 69 -15.26 12.48 -21.60
C ASP A 69 -16.44 11.86 -20.82
N LEU A 70 -16.51 12.08 -19.51
CA LEU A 70 -17.52 11.50 -18.61
C LEU A 70 -18.63 12.50 -18.29
N PHE A 71 -19.88 12.03 -18.23
CA PHE A 71 -21.05 12.86 -17.98
C PHE A 71 -22.02 12.13 -17.05
N GLU A 72 -22.49 12.79 -16.00
CA GLU A 72 -23.50 12.23 -15.08
C GLU A 72 -24.87 12.30 -15.76
N ILE A 73 -25.59 11.18 -15.80
CA ILE A 73 -26.94 11.09 -16.35
C ILE A 73 -27.94 11.65 -15.34
N THR A 74 -28.68 12.68 -15.72
CA THR A 74 -29.69 13.35 -14.89
C THR A 74 -31.12 12.96 -15.26
N ASP A 75 -31.36 12.43 -16.45
CA ASP A 75 -32.66 11.90 -16.89
C ASP A 75 -32.49 10.79 -17.95
N VAL A 76 -33.46 9.88 -18.04
CA VAL A 76 -33.45 8.73 -18.97
C VAL A 76 -34.83 8.59 -19.62
N ASP A 77 -34.88 8.67 -20.95
CA ASP A 77 -36.05 8.42 -21.79
C ASP A 77 -35.78 7.20 -22.69
N ASP A 78 -36.09 6.01 -22.16
CA ASP A 78 -35.89 4.71 -22.81
C ASP A 78 -36.78 4.53 -24.06
N ASP A 79 -37.96 5.18 -24.10
CA ASP A 79 -38.87 5.07 -25.26
C ASP A 79 -38.31 5.80 -26.49
N ASN A 80 -37.45 6.80 -26.29
CA ASN A 80 -36.84 7.61 -27.36
C ASN A 80 -35.33 7.43 -27.48
N ASP A 81 -34.72 6.52 -26.70
CA ASP A 81 -33.26 6.33 -26.62
C ASP A 81 -32.49 7.62 -26.27
N ILE A 82 -33.03 8.45 -25.37
CA ILE A 82 -32.41 9.72 -24.98
C ILE A 82 -31.96 9.68 -23.52
N VAL A 83 -30.77 10.21 -23.25
CA VAL A 83 -30.32 10.52 -21.88
C VAL A 83 -29.97 12.00 -21.77
N THR A 84 -30.35 12.64 -20.67
CA THR A 84 -29.92 14.01 -20.37
C THR A 84 -28.75 13.96 -19.41
N VAL A 85 -27.70 14.76 -19.64
CA VAL A 85 -26.47 14.70 -18.84
C VAL A 85 -25.98 16.05 -18.32
N THR A 86 -25.17 15.99 -17.26
CA THR A 86 -24.41 17.13 -16.70
C THR A 86 -22.92 16.79 -16.58
N PRO A 87 -22.00 17.71 -16.92
CA PRO A 87 -22.25 19.01 -17.55
C PRO A 87 -22.79 18.88 -18.98
N ILE A 88 -23.46 19.91 -19.50
CA ILE A 88 -23.97 19.91 -20.88
C ILE A 88 -22.79 19.73 -21.86
N PRO A 89 -22.80 18.71 -22.73
CA PRO A 89 -21.85 18.56 -23.83
C PRO A 89 -21.86 19.84 -24.67
N GLY A 90 -20.70 20.37 -25.07
CA GLY A 90 -20.66 21.67 -25.73
C GLY A 90 -21.22 21.67 -27.14
N ALA A 91 -20.37 21.41 -28.13
CA ALA A 91 -20.81 21.49 -29.52
C ALA A 91 -21.72 20.31 -29.88
N ALA A 92 -22.69 20.56 -30.76
CA ALA A 92 -23.45 19.48 -31.39
C ALA A 92 -22.51 18.61 -32.22
N THR A 93 -22.51 17.31 -31.94
CA THR A 93 -21.69 16.29 -32.60
C THR A 93 -22.57 15.10 -32.94
N SER A 94 -22.22 14.36 -34.00
CA SER A 94 -22.88 13.11 -34.38
C SER A 94 -21.84 12.00 -34.50
N ASP A 95 -22.30 10.75 -34.51
CA ASP A 95 -21.47 9.56 -34.72
C ASP A 95 -20.37 9.40 -33.65
N VAL A 96 -20.71 9.75 -32.41
CA VAL A 96 -19.81 9.64 -31.26
C VAL A 96 -19.91 8.24 -30.66
N THR A 97 -18.77 7.63 -30.37
CA THR A 97 -18.74 6.34 -29.65
C THR A 97 -19.08 6.55 -28.18
N TRP A 98 -19.93 5.71 -27.62
CA TRP A 98 -20.45 5.94 -26.28
C TRP A 98 -20.65 4.65 -25.47
N ALA A 99 -20.61 4.79 -24.15
CA ALA A 99 -20.89 3.70 -23.22
C ALA A 99 -21.48 4.24 -21.91
N ILE A 100 -22.45 3.52 -21.34
CA ILE A 100 -23.06 3.82 -20.03
C ILE A 100 -22.71 2.72 -19.04
N GLY A 101 -22.13 3.12 -17.91
CA GLY A 101 -21.65 2.20 -16.87
C GLY A 101 -20.49 1.31 -17.32
N GLY A 102 -20.35 0.20 -16.61
CA GLY A 102 -19.30 -0.80 -16.82
C GLY A 102 -17.96 -0.39 -16.24
N ALA A 103 -17.15 -1.39 -15.89
CA ALA A 103 -15.81 -1.21 -15.35
C ALA A 103 -14.80 -0.92 -16.47
N PHE A 104 -13.76 -0.16 -16.15
CA PHE A 104 -12.58 -0.06 -17.00
C PHE A 104 -11.84 -1.41 -17.06
N ALA A 105 -11.12 -1.66 -18.15
CA ALA A 105 -10.26 -2.85 -18.28
C ALA A 105 -8.93 -2.66 -17.56
N THR A 106 -8.40 -1.43 -17.55
CA THR A 106 -7.08 -1.10 -17.00
C THR A 106 -7.16 -0.17 -15.79
N ILE A 107 -6.19 -0.30 -14.90
CA ILE A 107 -6.08 0.57 -13.71
C ILE A 107 -5.72 1.99 -14.15
N THR A 108 -4.81 2.10 -15.12
CA THR A 108 -4.38 3.38 -15.68
C THR A 108 -5.56 4.18 -16.19
N ARG A 109 -6.53 3.54 -16.86
CA ARG A 109 -7.74 4.22 -17.32
C ARG A 109 -8.62 4.67 -16.15
N GLY A 110 -8.76 3.88 -15.10
CA GLY A 110 -9.49 4.25 -13.89
C GLY A 110 -8.86 5.40 -13.10
N MET A 111 -7.54 5.53 -13.13
CA MET A 111 -6.81 6.63 -12.49
C MET A 111 -6.91 7.95 -13.24
N ALA A 112 -7.03 7.93 -14.58
CA ALA A 112 -7.02 9.12 -15.41
C ALA A 112 -8.12 10.16 -15.08
N PRO A 113 -9.39 9.78 -14.84
CA PRO A 113 -10.44 10.73 -14.52
C PRO A 113 -10.54 11.08 -13.01
N ALA A 114 -9.75 10.43 -12.15
CA ALA A 114 -9.87 10.59 -10.72
C ALA A 114 -9.40 11.98 -10.24
N ASP A 115 -10.18 12.56 -9.34
CA ASP A 115 -9.89 13.80 -8.63
C ASP A 115 -9.84 13.57 -7.12
N ASP A 116 -9.52 14.62 -6.39
CA ASP A 116 -9.55 14.73 -4.94
C ASP A 116 -10.83 14.08 -4.35
N ASP A 117 -10.65 13.23 -3.34
CA ASP A 117 -11.69 12.44 -2.65
C ASP A 117 -12.35 11.30 -3.47
N ASP A 118 -11.88 11.03 -4.69
CA ASP A 118 -12.36 9.89 -5.49
C ASP A 118 -11.84 8.53 -4.99
N ILE A 119 -12.57 7.48 -5.37
CA ILE A 119 -12.21 6.09 -5.06
C ILE A 119 -12.19 5.27 -6.35
N ILE A 120 -11.10 4.53 -6.56
CA ILE A 120 -10.92 3.58 -7.65
C ILE A 120 -10.90 2.18 -7.04
N ASN A 121 -11.92 1.38 -7.32
CA ASN A 121 -11.99 -0.01 -6.91
C ASN A 121 -11.41 -0.91 -8.00
N VAL A 122 -10.38 -1.68 -7.67
CA VAL A 122 -9.73 -2.62 -8.59
C VAL A 122 -10.06 -4.04 -8.20
N LYS A 123 -10.72 -4.78 -9.08
CA LYS A 123 -11.12 -6.16 -8.78
C LYS A 123 -9.96 -7.11 -8.96
N ASN A 124 -9.79 -8.03 -8.01
CA ASN A 124 -8.91 -9.18 -8.13
C ASN A 124 -9.54 -10.27 -9.01
N SER A 125 -9.78 -9.93 -10.28
CA SER A 125 -10.32 -10.82 -11.31
C SER A 125 -9.28 -11.20 -12.36
N ALA A 126 -8.19 -10.44 -12.44
CA ALA A 126 -7.10 -10.61 -13.39
C ALA A 126 -5.78 -10.09 -12.80
N GLN A 127 -4.69 -10.38 -13.50
CA GLN A 127 -3.39 -9.77 -13.26
C GLN A 127 -3.22 -8.58 -14.22
N TYR A 128 -3.05 -7.37 -13.69
CA TYR A 128 -2.91 -6.14 -14.46
C TYR A 128 -1.44 -5.91 -14.80
N GLU A 129 -1.03 -6.09 -16.06
CA GLU A 129 0.34 -5.84 -16.52
C GLU A 129 0.50 -4.39 -16.99
N GLU A 130 0.75 -3.47 -16.04
CA GLU A 130 0.71 -2.03 -16.28
C GLU A 130 1.73 -1.26 -15.43
N THR A 131 2.16 -0.09 -15.91
CA THR A 131 2.82 0.93 -15.07
C THR A 131 1.77 1.95 -14.62
N LEU A 132 1.55 2.06 -13.32
CA LEU A 132 0.69 3.03 -12.67
C LEU A 132 1.47 4.35 -12.50
N ALA A 133 1.44 5.20 -13.53
CA ALA A 133 1.94 6.56 -13.43
C ALA A 133 0.93 7.41 -12.64
N ILE A 134 1.30 7.83 -11.43
CA ILE A 134 0.45 8.68 -10.60
C ILE A 134 0.25 10.03 -11.33
N PRO A 135 -0.97 10.34 -11.81
CA PRO A 135 -1.16 11.34 -12.86
C PRO A 135 -1.17 12.77 -12.34
N ARG A 136 -1.34 12.96 -11.03
CA ARG A 136 -1.55 14.27 -10.42
C ARG A 136 -1.16 14.29 -8.95
N LEU A 137 -0.83 15.50 -8.50
CA LEU A 137 -0.84 15.86 -7.08
C LEU A 137 -2.30 16.00 -6.62
N SER A 138 -2.55 15.79 -5.34
CA SER A 138 -3.88 15.92 -4.73
C SER A 138 -3.80 16.80 -3.49
N SER A 139 -4.82 17.63 -3.26
CA SER A 139 -4.92 18.44 -2.04
C SER A 139 -5.65 17.71 -0.91
N THR A 140 -6.45 16.70 -1.26
CA THR A 140 -7.07 15.74 -0.35
C THR A 140 -6.59 14.33 -0.67
N VAL A 141 -7.41 13.29 -0.46
CA VAL A 141 -6.99 11.90 -0.63
C VAL A 141 -7.67 11.29 -1.84
N ILE A 142 -6.89 10.73 -2.77
CA ILE A 142 -7.41 9.83 -3.82
C ILE A 142 -7.16 8.40 -3.38
N ARG A 143 -8.20 7.55 -3.37
CA ARG A 143 -8.08 6.14 -2.95
C ARG A 143 -8.00 5.21 -4.15
N LEU A 144 -6.93 4.40 -4.21
CA LEU A 144 -6.80 3.28 -5.14
C LEU A 144 -6.82 2.00 -4.32
N ARG A 145 -7.88 1.18 -4.43
CA ARG A 145 -8.04 0.01 -3.57
C ARG A 145 -8.39 -1.27 -4.32
N GLY A 146 -7.67 -2.34 -4.01
CA GLY A 146 -8.03 -3.69 -4.43
C GLY A 146 -9.22 -4.25 -3.65
N TYR A 147 -9.97 -5.16 -4.29
CA TYR A 147 -11.00 -5.98 -3.65
C TYR A 147 -11.15 -7.33 -4.37
N ALA A 148 -11.66 -8.36 -3.69
CA ALA A 148 -11.86 -9.68 -4.27
C ALA A 148 -13.29 -9.91 -4.77
N SER A 149 -14.26 -9.63 -3.90
CA SER A 149 -15.66 -9.98 -4.10
C SER A 149 -16.59 -8.79 -3.99
N THR A 150 -16.35 -7.89 -3.06
CA THR A 150 -17.15 -6.68 -2.86
C THR A 150 -16.23 -5.52 -2.52
N PRO A 151 -16.40 -4.35 -3.14
CA PRO A 151 -15.62 -3.15 -2.83
C PRO A 151 -15.57 -2.88 -1.32
N GLY A 152 -14.36 -2.70 -0.79
CA GLY A 152 -14.11 -2.50 0.64
C GLY A 152 -13.78 -3.78 1.41
N ASP A 153 -13.82 -4.96 0.79
CA ASP A 153 -13.13 -6.14 1.32
C ASP A 153 -11.60 -5.99 1.22
N ILE A 154 -10.86 -6.97 1.76
CA ILE A 154 -9.39 -6.94 1.85
C ILE A 154 -8.71 -7.72 0.71
N GLY A 155 -9.41 -7.99 -0.38
CA GLY A 155 -8.87 -8.75 -1.50
C GLY A 155 -7.76 -8.01 -2.22
N LEU A 156 -6.61 -8.67 -2.42
CA LEU A 156 -5.46 -8.07 -3.11
C LEU A 156 -5.64 -8.09 -4.62
N ALA A 157 -5.78 -6.94 -5.26
CA ALA A 157 -5.69 -6.85 -6.72
C ALA A 157 -4.22 -6.96 -7.17
N VAL A 158 -3.94 -7.78 -8.17
CA VAL A 158 -2.56 -8.10 -8.59
C VAL A 158 -2.13 -7.20 -9.74
N VAL A 159 -1.14 -6.35 -9.49
CA VAL A 159 -0.52 -5.48 -10.50
C VAL A 159 0.90 -5.95 -10.74
N LYS A 160 1.25 -6.26 -11.98
CA LYS A 160 2.58 -6.75 -12.34
C LYS A 160 3.28 -5.76 -13.25
N ALA A 161 4.60 -5.63 -13.05
CA ALA A 161 5.45 -4.85 -13.92
C ALA A 161 5.28 -5.26 -15.40
N PRO A 162 5.03 -4.31 -16.32
CA PRO A 162 4.74 -4.61 -17.72
C PRO A 162 6.00 -5.03 -18.50
N ALA A 163 7.19 -4.77 -17.96
CA ALA A 163 8.46 -5.16 -18.55
C ALA A 163 9.50 -5.55 -17.48
N VAL A 164 10.49 -6.33 -17.89
CA VAL A 164 11.70 -6.61 -17.09
C VAL A 164 12.34 -5.28 -16.68
N ASP A 165 12.78 -5.20 -15.43
CA ASP A 165 13.44 -4.03 -14.85
C ASP A 165 12.61 -2.73 -14.78
N SER A 166 11.31 -2.80 -15.10
CA SER A 166 10.40 -1.66 -14.96
C SER A 166 9.87 -1.50 -13.54
N ASN A 167 9.55 -0.26 -13.17
CA ASN A 167 8.82 0.03 -11.94
C ASN A 167 7.31 -0.04 -12.18
N VAL A 168 6.56 -0.53 -11.19
CA VAL A 168 5.10 -0.64 -11.33
C VAL A 168 4.43 0.69 -11.05
N ILE A 169 4.74 1.34 -9.92
CA ILE A 169 4.19 2.64 -9.56
C ILE A 169 5.26 3.70 -9.78
N THR A 170 4.91 4.74 -10.53
CA THR A 170 5.84 5.83 -10.83
C THR A 170 5.21 7.17 -10.52
N CYS A 171 5.99 8.06 -9.94
CA CYS A 171 5.66 9.47 -9.77
C CYS A 171 6.62 10.28 -10.63
N SER A 172 6.11 11.25 -11.38
CA SER A 172 6.95 12.16 -12.18
C SER A 172 6.75 13.62 -11.82
N LEU A 173 5.79 13.91 -10.93
CA LEU A 173 5.46 15.24 -10.47
C LEU A 173 6.11 15.46 -9.10
N GLY A 174 6.77 16.59 -8.91
CA GLY A 174 7.31 16.95 -7.58
C GLY A 174 6.21 17.36 -6.60
N GLY A 175 6.26 16.86 -5.37
CA GLY A 175 5.38 17.27 -4.27
C GLY A 175 4.47 16.16 -3.73
N LEU A 176 3.59 16.53 -2.80
CA LEU A 176 2.71 15.59 -2.12
C LEU A 176 1.65 15.04 -3.06
N HIS A 177 1.68 13.72 -3.25
CA HIS A 177 0.71 13.03 -4.09
C HIS A 177 -0.61 12.81 -3.33
N ASN A 178 -0.56 12.49 -2.03
CA ASN A 178 -1.72 12.15 -1.20
C ASN A 178 -2.59 11.01 -1.76
N TRP A 179 -1.95 10.06 -2.43
CA TRP A 179 -2.61 8.82 -2.87
C TRP A 179 -2.60 7.79 -1.75
N PHE A 180 -3.79 7.28 -1.45
CA PHE A 180 -3.98 6.19 -0.51
C PHE A 180 -4.19 4.89 -1.30
N ILE A 181 -3.14 4.08 -1.34
CA ILE A 181 -3.06 2.83 -2.07
C ILE A 181 -3.31 1.69 -1.09
N GLU A 182 -4.39 0.94 -1.31
CA GLU A 182 -4.87 -0.09 -0.41
C GLU A 182 -5.02 -1.44 -1.14
N ASN A 183 -4.71 -2.54 -0.46
CA ASN A 183 -5.02 -3.89 -0.96
C ASN A 183 -4.46 -4.20 -2.37
N LEU A 184 -3.24 -3.79 -2.69
CA LEU A 184 -2.59 -4.16 -3.95
C LEU A 184 -1.46 -5.16 -3.70
N TRP A 185 -1.36 -6.18 -4.55
CA TRP A 185 -0.15 -7.00 -4.68
C TRP A 185 0.61 -6.56 -5.92
N ILE A 186 1.75 -5.92 -5.69
CA ILE A 186 2.62 -5.33 -6.70
C ILE A 186 3.77 -6.30 -6.99
N MET A 187 3.73 -6.94 -8.15
CA MET A 187 4.65 -8.00 -8.56
C MET A 187 5.70 -7.52 -9.56
N GLY A 188 6.94 -7.96 -9.38
CA GLY A 188 7.98 -7.76 -10.38
C GLY A 188 7.78 -8.61 -11.63
N ALA A 189 8.41 -8.20 -12.72
CA ALA A 189 8.46 -8.99 -13.95
C ALA A 189 9.42 -10.16 -13.79
N THR A 190 9.11 -11.31 -14.39
CA THR A 190 10.01 -12.48 -14.36
C THR A 190 11.37 -12.12 -14.96
N GLY A 191 12.44 -12.39 -14.21
CA GLY A 191 13.81 -12.06 -14.61
C GLY A 191 14.22 -10.61 -14.33
N SER A 192 13.42 -9.85 -13.58
CA SER A 192 13.81 -8.53 -13.09
C SER A 192 15.09 -8.63 -12.24
N THR A 193 16.00 -7.71 -12.48
CA THR A 193 17.26 -7.52 -11.76
C THR A 193 17.39 -6.13 -11.13
N THR A 194 16.59 -5.15 -11.56
CA THR A 194 16.63 -3.78 -11.02
C THR A 194 15.28 -3.11 -10.81
N GLY A 195 14.19 -3.62 -11.41
CA GLY A 195 12.86 -3.01 -11.31
C GLY A 195 12.28 -3.14 -9.91
N SER A 196 11.54 -2.14 -9.43
CA SER A 196 10.99 -2.04 -8.06
C SER A 196 9.46 -1.84 -8.06
N ALA A 197 8.76 -2.05 -6.94
CA ALA A 197 7.30 -1.81 -6.90
C ALA A 197 6.96 -0.32 -7.09
N THR A 198 7.78 0.57 -6.52
CA THR A 198 7.66 2.02 -6.66
C THR A 198 9.01 2.62 -7.07
N HIS A 199 8.99 3.73 -7.81
CA HIS A 199 10.19 4.50 -8.14
C HIS A 199 10.35 5.71 -7.20
N PRO A 200 11.54 5.99 -6.65
CA PRO A 200 11.73 7.04 -5.64
C PRO A 200 11.48 8.44 -6.18
N GLY A 201 11.83 8.72 -7.44
CA GLY A 201 11.85 10.09 -7.97
C GLY A 201 10.52 10.83 -7.80
N ASN A 202 10.41 11.64 -6.74
CA ASN A 202 9.23 12.40 -6.33
C ASN A 202 8.08 11.58 -5.73
N ALA A 203 8.29 10.37 -5.22
CA ALA A 203 7.20 9.58 -4.63
C ALA A 203 6.83 10.05 -3.21
N ASP A 204 6.47 11.33 -3.05
CA ASP A 204 6.20 11.93 -1.75
C ASP A 204 4.73 11.77 -1.32
N GLY A 205 4.51 11.57 -0.02
CA GLY A 205 3.17 11.61 0.58
C GLY A 205 2.26 10.46 0.15
N LEU A 206 2.82 9.35 -0.33
CA LEU A 206 2.07 8.13 -0.60
C LEU A 206 1.77 7.36 0.69
N ILE A 207 0.55 6.85 0.80
CA ILE A 207 0.12 6.00 1.91
C ILE A 207 -0.20 4.63 1.35
N PHE A 208 0.54 3.62 1.79
CA PHE A 208 0.29 2.22 1.47
C PHE A 208 -0.35 1.53 2.68
N ARG A 209 -1.45 0.82 2.45
CA ARG A 209 -2.06 -0.03 3.47
C ARG A 209 -2.41 -1.40 2.93
N HIS A 210 -2.05 -2.43 3.70
CA HIS A 210 -2.37 -3.82 3.34
C HIS A 210 -1.93 -4.14 1.90
N CYS A 211 -0.76 -3.62 1.51
CA CYS A 211 -0.17 -3.84 0.20
C CYS A 211 0.97 -4.84 0.30
N GLN A 212 1.25 -5.53 -0.81
CA GLN A 212 2.32 -6.51 -0.92
C GLN A 212 3.25 -6.14 -2.08
N ALA A 213 4.57 -6.23 -1.88
CA ALA A 213 5.56 -6.13 -2.95
C ALA A 213 6.41 -7.40 -2.99
N SER A 214 6.50 -8.05 -4.15
CA SER A 214 7.36 -9.23 -4.30
C SER A 214 7.86 -9.51 -5.70
N GLY A 215 8.97 -10.26 -5.78
CA GLY A 215 9.56 -10.70 -7.05
C GLY A 215 10.20 -9.58 -7.87
N HIS A 216 10.52 -8.45 -7.23
CA HIS A 216 11.23 -7.33 -7.85
C HIS A 216 12.73 -7.61 -7.88
N GLY A 217 13.40 -7.17 -8.94
CA GLY A 217 14.86 -7.28 -9.02
C GLY A 217 15.57 -6.23 -8.17
N GLY A 218 14.94 -5.06 -8.03
CA GLY A 218 15.34 -4.01 -7.11
C GLY A 218 14.57 -4.10 -5.80
N ASN A 219 14.19 -2.95 -5.27
CA ASN A 219 13.50 -2.86 -3.98
C ASN A 219 12.04 -3.31 -4.11
N GLY A 220 11.47 -3.81 -3.01
CA GLY A 220 10.03 -3.97 -2.88
C GLY A 220 9.36 -2.61 -2.97
N PHE A 221 9.30 -1.86 -1.87
CA PHE A 221 8.86 -0.47 -1.90
C PHE A 221 10.05 0.48 -1.87
N TRP A 222 10.10 1.43 -2.81
CA TRP A 222 11.08 2.51 -2.84
C TRP A 222 10.38 3.86 -3.05
N VAL A 223 10.32 4.64 -1.98
CA VAL A 223 9.60 5.92 -1.92
C VAL A 223 10.53 7.01 -1.40
N ASP A 224 10.05 8.25 -1.46
CA ASP A 224 10.82 9.43 -1.08
C ASP A 224 10.31 9.99 0.26
N ASP A 225 9.86 11.25 0.32
CA ASP A 225 9.51 11.92 1.57
C ASP A 225 8.07 11.70 2.04
N TYR A 226 7.86 11.73 3.36
CA TYR A 226 6.54 11.74 4.02
C TYR A 226 5.64 10.54 3.68
N CYS A 227 6.24 9.40 3.35
CA CYS A 227 5.50 8.19 3.02
C CYS A 227 5.16 7.35 4.24
N ARG A 228 4.02 6.65 4.15
CA ARG A 228 3.54 5.80 5.23
C ARG A 228 3.17 4.41 4.74
N PHE A 229 3.60 3.40 5.49
CA PHE A 229 3.29 1.99 5.27
C PHE A 229 2.58 1.44 6.50
N ILE A 230 1.41 0.85 6.27
CA ILE A 230 0.56 0.29 7.32
C ILE A 230 0.21 -1.14 6.92
N GLN A 231 0.60 -2.14 7.71
CA GLN A 231 0.25 -3.53 7.45
C GLN A 231 0.69 -4.01 6.05
N CYS A 232 1.83 -3.50 5.55
CA CYS A 232 2.36 -3.86 4.25
C CYS A 232 3.37 -5.00 4.37
N HIS A 233 3.52 -5.77 3.30
CA HIS A 233 4.43 -6.92 3.24
C HIS A 233 5.38 -6.79 2.05
N SER A 234 6.68 -6.94 2.27
CA SER A 234 7.67 -6.95 1.21
C SER A 234 8.55 -8.19 1.31
N HIS A 235 8.62 -9.00 0.25
CA HIS A 235 9.39 -10.25 0.28
C HIS A 235 9.88 -10.72 -1.08
N ASP A 236 10.89 -11.59 -1.09
CA ASP A 236 11.48 -12.18 -2.30
C ASP A 236 11.89 -11.11 -3.34
N ASN A 237 12.52 -10.01 -2.89
CA ASN A 237 13.03 -8.95 -3.75
C ASN A 237 14.57 -8.95 -3.78
N GLY A 238 15.16 -8.61 -4.93
CA GLY A 238 16.62 -8.57 -5.12
C GLY A 238 17.32 -7.36 -4.48
N GLY A 239 16.55 -6.39 -3.98
CA GLY A 239 17.02 -5.23 -3.22
C GLY A 239 16.47 -5.23 -1.80
N MET A 240 16.16 -4.03 -1.30
CA MET A 240 15.57 -3.84 0.03
C MET A 240 14.08 -4.18 0.03
N GLY A 241 13.54 -4.63 1.15
CA GLY A 241 12.09 -4.80 1.28
C GLY A 241 11.36 -3.46 1.23
N PHE A 242 11.77 -2.52 2.07
CA PHE A 242 11.27 -1.15 2.09
C PHE A 242 12.43 -0.16 2.11
N SER A 243 12.36 0.87 1.27
CA SER A 243 13.31 1.98 1.23
C SER A 243 12.53 3.29 1.18
N ALA A 244 12.77 4.16 2.16
CA ALA A 244 12.35 5.56 2.13
C ALA A 244 13.60 6.44 2.11
N ASP A 245 13.78 7.19 1.02
CA ASP A 245 14.90 8.13 0.92
C ASP A 245 14.72 9.30 1.89
N GLY A 246 13.50 9.55 2.37
CA GLY A 246 13.14 10.66 3.22
C GLY A 246 12.63 10.29 4.61
N GLU A 247 11.55 10.98 5.02
CA GLU A 247 10.73 10.63 6.18
C GLU A 247 9.78 9.46 5.88
N GLY A 248 10.10 8.27 6.40
CA GLY A 248 9.26 7.07 6.29
C GLY A 248 8.63 6.66 7.63
N SER A 249 7.33 6.32 7.64
CA SER A 249 6.66 5.74 8.80
C SER A 249 6.13 4.35 8.51
N PHE A 250 6.59 3.36 9.28
CA PHE A 250 6.28 1.95 9.11
C PHE A 250 5.55 1.43 10.34
N HIS A 251 4.33 0.94 10.15
CA HIS A 251 3.51 0.40 11.23
C HIS A 251 2.97 -0.99 10.86
N SER A 252 3.22 -1.98 11.70
CA SER A 252 2.77 -3.36 11.46
C SER A 252 3.23 -3.96 10.12
N CYS A 253 4.37 -3.52 9.58
CA CYS A 253 4.87 -3.97 8.28
C CYS A 253 5.79 -5.19 8.43
N VAL A 254 5.87 -6.01 7.38
CA VAL A 254 6.66 -7.25 7.35
C VAL A 254 7.62 -7.20 6.17
N SER A 255 8.91 -7.46 6.42
CA SER A 255 9.95 -7.50 5.40
C SER A 255 10.77 -8.78 5.52
N VAL A 256 10.66 -9.70 4.56
CA VAL A 256 11.17 -11.07 4.71
C VAL A 256 11.83 -11.58 3.43
N ASP A 257 12.93 -12.32 3.55
CA ASP A 257 13.58 -13.00 2.41
C ASP A 257 13.92 -12.04 1.24
N ASN A 258 14.38 -10.82 1.54
CA ASN A 258 14.92 -9.89 0.54
C ASN A 258 16.46 -9.98 0.51
N ASP A 259 17.08 -9.80 -0.66
CA ASP A 259 18.54 -9.91 -0.81
C ASP A 259 19.31 -8.75 -0.12
N GLY A 260 18.65 -7.60 0.08
CA GLY A 260 19.19 -6.41 0.76
C GLY A 260 18.68 -6.23 2.19
N ASP A 261 18.54 -4.98 2.64
CA ASP A 261 18.00 -4.66 3.96
C ASP A 261 16.48 -4.89 4.02
N GLY A 262 15.95 -5.27 5.18
CA GLY A 262 14.51 -5.40 5.36
C GLY A 262 13.81 -4.05 5.29
N PHE A 263 14.28 -3.09 6.08
CA PHE A 263 13.82 -1.71 6.05
C PHE A 263 15.01 -0.76 6.00
N ARG A 264 14.95 0.22 5.11
CA ARG A 264 15.95 1.28 5.02
C ARG A 264 15.29 2.64 5.01
N THR A 265 15.77 3.55 5.85
CA THR A 265 15.30 4.93 5.84
C THR A 265 16.40 5.94 6.13
N GLN A 266 16.30 7.14 5.55
CA GLN A 266 17.08 8.26 6.06
C GLN A 266 16.53 8.76 7.39
N THR A 267 15.20 8.89 7.51
CA THR A 267 14.54 9.30 8.75
C THR A 267 13.25 8.53 8.90
N GLY A 268 12.95 8.00 10.08
CA GLY A 268 11.69 7.28 10.20
C GLY A 268 11.36 6.66 11.53
N THR A 269 10.13 6.17 11.59
CA THR A 269 9.59 5.43 12.72
C THR A 269 9.23 4.01 12.30
N PHE A 270 9.60 3.06 13.15
CA PHE A 270 9.32 1.65 12.99
C PHE A 270 8.56 1.18 14.21
N GLU A 271 7.32 0.77 14.02
CA GLU A 271 6.46 0.29 15.09
C GLU A 271 5.81 -1.03 14.69
N GLN A 272 5.88 -2.05 15.55
CA GLN A 272 5.21 -3.34 15.30
C GLN A 272 5.66 -4.02 14.00
N CYS A 273 6.87 -3.71 13.52
CA CYS A 273 7.36 -4.25 12.27
C CYS A 273 8.13 -5.57 12.49
N VAL A 274 8.10 -6.43 11.46
CA VAL A 274 8.88 -7.67 11.42
C VAL A 274 9.88 -7.59 10.27
N SER A 275 11.16 -7.85 10.55
CA SER A 275 12.20 -7.95 9.54
C SER A 275 12.94 -9.27 9.72
N ALA A 276 12.91 -10.18 8.74
CA ALA A 276 13.54 -11.48 8.94
C ALA A 276 14.17 -12.08 7.69
N ARG A 277 15.30 -12.78 7.88
CA ARG A 277 16.02 -13.48 6.81
C ARG A 277 16.34 -12.60 5.60
N ASN A 278 16.60 -11.32 5.85
CA ASN A 278 17.06 -10.40 4.82
C ASN A 278 18.58 -10.51 4.70
N GLY A 279 19.12 -10.37 3.49
CA GLY A 279 20.55 -10.53 3.22
C GLY A 279 21.43 -9.42 3.81
N GLY A 280 20.83 -8.25 4.11
CA GLY A 280 21.45 -7.12 4.78
C GLY A 280 20.94 -6.92 6.21
N ASP A 281 20.72 -5.66 6.57
CA ASP A 281 20.25 -5.29 7.90
C ASP A 281 18.74 -5.55 8.05
N GLY A 282 18.27 -5.84 9.26
CA GLY A 282 16.86 -5.87 9.56
C GLY A 282 16.22 -4.49 9.41
N ILE A 283 16.83 -3.50 10.08
CA ILE A 283 16.51 -2.07 9.96
C ILE A 283 17.82 -1.29 9.81
N ASP A 284 18.00 -0.62 8.67
CA ASP A 284 19.10 0.32 8.41
C ASP A 284 18.60 1.77 8.39
N HIS A 285 18.96 2.52 9.41
CA HIS A 285 18.81 3.98 9.42
C HIS A 285 20.13 4.63 9.05
N TRP A 286 20.30 5.03 7.80
CA TRP A 286 21.63 5.42 7.28
C TRP A 286 21.93 6.92 7.33
N SER A 287 20.95 7.79 7.61
CA SER A 287 21.17 9.25 7.63
C SER A 287 21.86 9.75 8.89
N THR A 288 22.40 10.97 8.73
CA THR A 288 22.94 11.81 9.81
C THR A 288 21.87 12.74 10.41
N SER A 289 20.68 12.86 9.81
CA SER A 289 19.57 13.66 10.34
C SER A 289 18.48 12.77 10.94
N GLY A 290 17.71 13.31 11.89
CA GLY A 290 16.54 12.65 12.48
C GLY A 290 16.81 11.81 13.73
N MET A 291 15.71 11.43 14.39
CA MET A 291 15.67 10.60 15.59
C MET A 291 14.91 9.31 15.27
N PRO A 292 15.57 8.20 14.92
CA PRO A 292 14.85 6.96 14.69
C PRO A 292 14.22 6.47 15.97
N LEU A 293 12.93 6.15 15.89
CA LEU A 293 12.21 5.36 16.89
C LEU A 293 12.00 3.97 16.31
N VAL A 294 12.61 2.97 16.95
CA VAL A 294 12.34 1.55 16.68
C VAL A 294 11.68 0.98 17.93
N ALA A 295 10.39 0.70 17.84
CA ALA A 295 9.60 0.26 18.98
C ALA A 295 8.82 -0.99 18.64
N HIS A 296 8.78 -1.95 19.56
CA HIS A 296 7.94 -3.13 19.39
C HIS A 296 8.20 -3.84 18.06
N CYS A 297 9.46 -3.98 17.64
CA CYS A 297 9.79 -4.65 16.37
C CYS A 297 10.38 -6.03 16.64
N THR A 298 10.23 -6.94 15.68
CA THR A 298 10.86 -8.27 15.70
C THR A 298 11.82 -8.38 14.53
N ILE A 299 13.09 -8.58 14.83
CA ILE A 299 14.16 -8.75 13.84
C ILE A 299 14.81 -10.11 14.06
N ASP A 300 14.88 -10.94 13.02
CA ASP A 300 15.44 -12.28 13.13
C ASP A 300 16.27 -12.69 11.91
N SER A 301 17.45 -13.28 12.14
CA SER A 301 18.26 -13.89 11.07
C SER A 301 18.71 -12.92 9.97
N CYS A 302 19.14 -11.71 10.33
CA CYS A 302 19.72 -10.70 9.41
C CYS A 302 21.24 -10.56 9.62
N ASP A 303 21.96 -9.83 8.75
CA ASP A 303 23.39 -9.52 8.97
C ASP A 303 23.56 -8.65 10.23
N VAL A 304 22.87 -7.50 10.25
CA VAL A 304 22.71 -6.68 11.46
C VAL A 304 21.22 -6.55 11.77
N GLY A 305 20.83 -6.72 13.02
CA GLY A 305 19.44 -6.58 13.42
C GLY A 305 18.93 -5.15 13.23
N ILE A 306 19.51 -4.20 13.95
CA ILE A 306 19.19 -2.78 13.87
C ILE A 306 20.48 -1.97 13.77
N ARG A 307 20.65 -1.22 12.68
CA ARG A 307 21.74 -0.26 12.49
C ARG A 307 21.21 1.17 12.52
N LEU A 308 21.76 1.96 13.44
CA LEU A 308 21.42 3.36 13.61
C LEU A 308 22.63 4.22 13.21
N GLY A 309 22.48 4.99 12.15
CA GLY A 309 23.54 5.66 11.39
C GLY A 309 24.43 6.57 12.23
N ASN A 310 25.72 6.60 11.88
CA ASN A 310 26.84 7.04 12.73
C ASN A 310 26.79 8.49 13.26
N ASP A 311 26.02 9.37 12.62
CA ASP A 311 26.03 10.81 12.89
C ASP A 311 24.63 11.38 13.15
N ALA A 312 23.70 10.58 13.66
CA ALA A 312 22.35 11.04 13.99
C ALA A 312 22.40 12.30 14.89
N LEU A 313 21.87 13.43 14.40
CA LEU A 313 21.78 14.69 15.15
C LEU A 313 20.89 14.60 16.41
N ALA A 314 20.17 13.49 16.59
CA ALA A 314 19.30 13.23 17.73
C ALA A 314 19.50 11.81 18.28
N PRO A 315 19.28 11.60 19.59
CA PRO A 315 19.51 10.31 20.24
C PRO A 315 18.50 9.26 19.77
N PRO A 316 18.93 8.14 19.15
CA PRO A 316 18.01 7.11 18.73
C PRO A 316 17.35 6.40 19.93
N VAL A 317 16.13 5.88 19.71
CA VAL A 317 15.36 5.12 20.71
C VAL A 317 15.05 3.74 20.14
N VAL A 318 15.53 2.70 20.81
CA VAL A 318 15.21 1.30 20.54
C VAL A 318 14.57 0.72 21.80
N VAL A 319 13.30 0.34 21.72
CA VAL A 319 12.55 -0.08 22.90
C VAL A 319 11.64 -1.25 22.60
N ASN A 320 11.57 -2.21 23.53
CA ASN A 320 10.68 -3.35 23.41
C ASN A 320 10.83 -4.10 22.09
N CYS A 321 12.04 -4.23 21.55
CA CYS A 321 12.29 -4.97 20.31
C CYS A 321 12.81 -6.38 20.61
N ILE A 322 12.57 -7.35 19.74
CA ILE A 322 13.29 -8.62 19.72
C ILE A 322 14.27 -8.56 18.57
N VAL A 323 15.54 -8.83 18.85
CA VAL A 323 16.61 -8.93 17.85
C VAL A 323 17.36 -10.23 18.09
N SER A 324 17.10 -11.22 17.23
CA SER A 324 17.66 -12.55 17.41
C SER A 324 18.37 -13.11 16.18
N ASN A 325 19.32 -14.00 16.44
CA ASN A 325 20.00 -14.80 15.43
C ASN A 325 20.66 -13.97 14.30
N CYS A 326 21.00 -12.71 14.57
CA CYS A 326 21.67 -11.85 13.61
C CYS A 326 23.20 -11.95 13.76
N GLY A 327 23.96 -11.53 12.74
CA GLY A 327 25.41 -11.37 12.92
C GLY A 327 25.72 -10.37 14.03
N THR A 328 25.16 -9.16 13.94
CA THR A 328 25.16 -8.19 15.04
C THR A 328 23.73 -7.83 15.44
N GLY A 329 23.44 -7.71 16.73
CA GLY A 329 22.12 -7.32 17.23
C GLY A 329 21.82 -5.85 16.92
N ILE A 330 22.28 -4.94 17.79
CA ILE A 330 21.96 -3.51 17.71
C ILE A 330 23.25 -2.67 17.63
N ILE A 331 23.38 -1.86 16.58
CA ILE A 331 24.49 -0.92 16.38
C ILE A 331 23.97 0.51 16.56
N GLY A 332 24.59 1.25 17.47
CA GLY A 332 24.29 2.66 17.72
C GLY A 332 25.28 3.63 17.03
N PRO A 333 24.93 4.92 16.93
CA PRO A 333 25.79 5.97 16.37
C PRO A 333 27.01 6.30 17.23
N ALA A 334 28.22 5.81 16.94
CA ALA A 334 29.44 5.95 17.76
C ALA A 334 29.62 7.28 18.53
N ASN A 335 29.23 8.42 17.96
CA ASN A 335 29.46 9.76 18.50
C ASN A 335 28.40 10.31 19.48
N TYR A 336 27.31 9.59 19.79
CA TYR A 336 26.23 10.11 20.66
C TYR A 336 26.21 9.51 22.07
N PRO A 337 26.38 10.28 23.15
CA PRO A 337 26.37 9.73 24.51
C PRO A 337 24.95 9.42 25.04
N ALA A 338 23.91 10.04 24.48
CA ALA A 338 22.53 9.77 24.83
C ALA A 338 21.93 8.80 23.80
N ARG A 339 21.64 7.57 24.21
CA ARG A 339 20.92 6.56 23.43
C ARG A 339 20.02 5.79 24.38
N VAL A 340 18.81 5.49 23.97
CA VAL A 340 17.88 4.69 24.77
C VAL A 340 17.76 3.32 24.12
N SER A 341 18.27 2.30 24.80
CA SER A 341 18.01 0.89 24.50
C SER A 341 17.45 0.26 25.76
N GLU A 342 16.14 0.01 25.77
CA GLU A 342 15.46 -0.49 26.96
C GLU A 342 14.50 -1.62 26.60
N HIS A 343 14.47 -2.64 27.46
CA HIS A 343 13.50 -3.72 27.41
C HIS A 343 13.49 -4.50 26.08
N ASN A 344 14.64 -4.67 25.44
CA ASN A 344 14.72 -5.50 24.26
C ASN A 344 14.96 -6.97 24.64
N CYS A 345 14.82 -7.86 23.67
CA CYS A 345 15.27 -9.22 23.75
C CYS A 345 16.39 -9.37 22.72
N VAL A 346 17.63 -9.50 23.17
CA VAL A 346 18.79 -9.74 22.31
C VAL A 346 19.29 -11.16 22.54
N TYR A 347 19.15 -12.02 21.55
CA TYR A 347 19.44 -13.45 21.72
C TYR A 347 20.05 -14.10 20.50
N GLY A 348 21.08 -14.91 20.69
CA GLY A 348 21.66 -15.72 19.61
C GLY A 348 22.38 -14.90 18.54
N ASN A 349 22.67 -13.62 18.77
CA ASN A 349 23.49 -12.81 17.88
C ASN A 349 24.98 -13.11 18.10
N ASP A 350 25.85 -12.94 17.10
CA ASP A 350 27.30 -13.07 17.33
C ASP A 350 27.83 -11.92 18.22
N THR A 351 27.22 -10.73 18.09
CA THR A 351 27.48 -9.56 18.94
C THR A 351 26.17 -8.83 19.22
N ASP A 352 25.70 -8.81 20.48
CA ASP A 352 24.40 -8.20 20.80
C ASP A 352 24.38 -6.68 20.62
N TYR A 353 25.45 -5.98 21.01
CA TYR A 353 25.51 -4.52 20.96
C TYR A 353 26.86 -4.00 20.48
N ILE A 354 26.81 -2.94 19.66
CA ILE A 354 27.95 -2.07 19.35
C ILE A 354 27.54 -0.63 19.67
N ASP A 355 28.42 0.08 20.38
CA ASP A 355 28.26 1.49 20.75
C ASP A 355 26.98 1.82 21.55
N PHE A 356 26.43 0.90 22.33
CA PHE A 356 25.40 1.21 23.32
C PHE A 356 25.96 1.15 24.74
N SER A 357 25.64 2.14 25.58
CA SER A 357 25.97 2.11 27.00
C SER A 357 24.86 1.42 27.80
N THR A 358 25.26 0.47 28.65
CA THR A 358 24.47 -0.27 29.66
C THR A 358 22.94 -0.31 29.40
N PRO A 359 22.48 -1.25 28.55
CA PRO A 359 21.05 -1.51 28.36
C PRO A 359 20.33 -1.84 29.67
N ILE A 360 19.06 -1.45 29.80
CA ILE A 360 18.23 -1.70 30.99
C ILE A 360 17.07 -2.64 30.62
N GLY A 361 16.80 -3.63 31.46
CA GLY A 361 15.60 -4.47 31.33
C GLY A 361 15.66 -5.48 30.17
N GLU A 362 16.85 -5.74 29.63
CA GLU A 362 17.06 -6.66 28.52
C GLU A 362 16.76 -8.12 28.89
N VAL A 363 16.12 -8.82 27.96
CA VAL A 363 15.98 -10.27 27.94
C VAL A 363 17.08 -10.85 27.06
N THR A 364 17.76 -11.89 27.53
CA THR A 364 18.89 -12.54 26.83
C THR A 364 18.66 -14.03 26.62
N SER A 365 17.41 -14.47 26.76
CA SER A 365 16.97 -15.85 26.53
C SER A 365 16.27 -15.97 25.19
N ASP A 366 16.14 -17.21 24.71
CA ASP A 366 15.49 -17.53 23.45
C ASP A 366 14.08 -16.93 23.39
N PRO A 367 13.72 -16.16 22.34
CA PRO A 367 12.37 -15.63 22.20
C PRO A 367 11.32 -16.74 22.06
N LEU A 368 11.69 -17.97 21.72
CA LEU A 368 10.78 -19.12 21.58
C LEU A 368 9.61 -18.82 20.64
N TYR A 369 9.92 -18.48 19.39
CA TYR A 369 8.91 -18.29 18.34
C TYR A 369 8.05 -19.54 18.14
N VAL A 370 6.80 -19.36 17.71
CA VAL A 370 5.89 -20.45 17.40
C VAL A 370 6.42 -21.26 16.22
N ASP A 371 6.63 -20.61 15.07
CA ASP A 371 7.05 -21.26 13.81
C ASP A 371 7.70 -20.26 12.81
N PRO A 372 8.96 -19.84 13.05
CA PRO A 372 9.62 -18.81 12.23
C PRO A 372 9.90 -19.27 10.79
N ASP A 373 10.05 -20.58 10.56
CA ASP A 373 10.22 -21.19 9.23
C ASP A 373 8.98 -21.00 8.33
N ASN A 374 7.81 -20.81 8.94
CA ASN A 374 6.55 -20.54 8.25
C ASN A 374 6.05 -19.10 8.45
N ASN A 375 6.96 -18.16 8.74
CA ASN A 375 6.66 -16.74 8.92
C ASN A 375 5.75 -16.43 10.12
N ASP A 376 5.84 -17.22 11.20
CA ASP A 376 5.15 -16.97 12.46
C ASP A 376 6.15 -16.69 13.60
N TRP A 377 6.42 -15.40 13.79
CA TRP A 377 7.24 -14.87 14.89
C TRP A 377 6.44 -14.54 16.15
N SER A 378 5.21 -15.07 16.29
CA SER A 378 4.52 -15.00 17.57
C SER A 378 5.31 -15.75 18.65
N LEU A 379 5.25 -15.27 19.89
CA LEU A 379 5.96 -15.88 21.00
C LEU A 379 5.12 -16.99 21.62
N ARG A 380 5.77 -18.10 22.00
CA ARG A 380 5.15 -19.11 22.85
C ARG A 380 4.92 -18.54 24.25
N ASP A 381 3.85 -18.99 24.91
CA ASP A 381 3.51 -18.60 26.30
C ASP A 381 4.58 -18.95 27.35
N THR A 382 5.64 -19.66 26.97
CA THR A 382 6.80 -19.98 27.83
C THR A 382 7.99 -19.06 27.62
N SER A 383 7.92 -18.14 26.65
CA SER A 383 8.99 -17.20 26.36
C SER A 383 9.15 -16.18 27.48
N GLU A 384 10.38 -15.92 27.93
CA GLU A 384 10.62 -14.80 28.84
C GLU A 384 10.37 -13.46 28.14
N ALA A 385 10.60 -13.35 26.82
CA ALA A 385 10.28 -12.16 26.06
C ALA A 385 8.77 -11.84 26.04
N ALA A 386 7.90 -12.85 26.23
CA ALA A 386 6.46 -12.65 26.38
C ALA A 386 6.08 -11.98 27.71
N PHE A 387 6.97 -11.93 28.70
CA PHE A 387 6.73 -11.37 30.04
C PHE A 387 7.77 -10.35 30.51
N GLY A 388 8.89 -10.18 29.78
CA GLY A 388 10.08 -9.45 30.19
C GLY A 388 9.99 -7.92 30.11
N GLY A 389 8.91 -7.36 29.55
CA GLY A 389 8.71 -5.91 29.46
C GLY A 389 8.37 -5.27 30.81
N VAL A 390 9.35 -5.00 31.67
CA VAL A 390 9.10 -4.36 32.97
C VAL A 390 8.94 -2.83 32.85
N GLY A 391 7.70 -2.33 32.72
CA GLY A 391 7.30 -0.94 33.04
C GLY A 391 6.01 -0.53 32.32
N VAL A 392 4.88 -0.14 32.93
CA VAL A 392 4.60 0.53 34.21
C VAL A 392 3.30 0.01 34.84
N ASN A 393 3.29 -0.07 36.17
CA ASN A 393 2.14 -0.44 36.99
C ASN A 393 1.27 0.80 37.24
N SER A 394 0.19 1.01 36.47
CA SER A 394 -1.02 1.76 36.89
C SER A 394 -2.17 1.67 35.87
N ALA A 395 -3.22 0.92 36.23
CA ALA A 395 -4.55 0.92 35.59
C ALA A 395 -5.32 2.24 35.90
N PRO A 396 -6.48 2.60 35.28
CA PRO A 396 -7.63 1.69 35.08
C PRO A 396 -8.40 1.83 33.74
N GLY A 397 -8.73 0.68 33.15
CA GLY A 397 -9.73 0.57 32.07
C GLY A 397 -9.54 -0.70 31.25
N SER A 398 -10.34 -1.73 31.54
CA SER A 398 -10.28 -3.07 30.94
C SER A 398 -10.47 -3.06 29.41
N GLY A 399 -9.41 -3.45 28.68
CA GLY A 399 -9.28 -3.74 27.24
C GLY A 399 -7.98 -4.55 27.03
N PRO A 400 -7.71 -5.19 25.87
CA PRO A 400 -6.99 -6.48 25.76
C PRO A 400 -5.47 -6.36 25.96
N PHE A 401 -5.07 -5.98 27.15
CA PHE A 401 -3.82 -6.35 27.77
C PHE A 401 -4.22 -7.27 28.91
N ARG A 402 -3.81 -8.55 28.87
CA ARG A 402 -3.80 -9.33 30.11
C ARG A 402 -2.94 -8.54 31.10
N ALA A 403 -3.40 -8.42 32.33
CA ALA A 403 -2.90 -7.50 33.36
C ALA A 403 -1.48 -7.83 33.90
N GLN A 404 -0.54 -8.15 33.03
CA GLN A 404 0.88 -8.34 33.29
C GLN A 404 1.62 -7.70 32.11
N SER A 405 2.67 -6.94 32.38
CA SER A 405 3.67 -6.34 31.47
C SER A 405 3.50 -6.58 29.96
N PRO A 406 3.56 -5.54 29.10
CA PRO A 406 3.51 -5.75 27.65
C PRO A 406 4.63 -6.69 27.19
N ALA A 407 4.30 -7.60 26.28
CA ALA A 407 5.28 -8.46 25.63
C ALA A 407 6.30 -7.61 24.86
N ILE A 408 7.56 -8.05 24.85
CA ILE A 408 8.62 -7.46 24.03
C ILE A 408 8.41 -7.93 22.58
N GLY A 409 8.70 -7.05 21.60
CA GLY A 409 8.65 -7.33 20.17
C GLY A 409 7.39 -6.83 19.46
N ALA A 410 7.33 -7.12 18.16
CA ALA A 410 6.12 -6.89 17.38
C ALA A 410 5.05 -7.87 17.84
N LEU A 411 3.87 -7.35 18.14
CA LEU A 411 2.68 -8.18 18.18
C LEU A 411 2.55 -8.81 16.79
N PRO A 412 2.29 -10.12 16.71
CA PRO A 412 2.41 -10.84 15.45
C PRO A 412 1.54 -10.17 14.38
N PRO A 413 2.06 -10.01 13.14
CA PRO A 413 1.17 -9.92 12.00
C PRO A 413 0.30 -11.17 12.06
N VAL A 414 -1.02 -11.02 11.96
CA VAL A 414 -1.90 -12.17 11.77
C VAL A 414 -1.31 -13.03 10.65
N ALA A 415 -1.03 -14.31 10.96
CA ALA A 415 -0.34 -15.26 10.10
C ALA A 415 -0.54 -15.03 8.60
N SER A 416 0.58 -14.93 7.87
CA SER A 416 0.61 -14.90 6.41
C SER A 416 -0.01 -16.19 5.83
N PRO A 417 -0.86 -16.11 4.78
CA PRO A 417 -1.69 -17.22 4.34
C PRO A 417 -0.93 -18.20 3.44
N ARG A 418 -0.26 -19.20 4.03
CA ARG A 418 0.02 -20.47 3.34
C ARG A 418 -0.87 -21.58 3.87
N GLY A 419 -2.14 -21.54 3.46
CA GLY A 419 -3.12 -22.61 3.69
C GLY A 419 -4.43 -22.05 4.21
N ALA A 420 -5.49 -22.19 3.41
CA ALA A 420 -6.83 -21.68 3.67
C ALA A 420 -7.26 -21.69 5.16
N LEU A 421 -7.49 -20.50 5.72
CA LEU A 421 -8.65 -20.10 6.55
C LEU A 421 -8.52 -18.60 6.86
N ARG A 422 -9.68 -17.92 6.88
CA ARG A 422 -9.85 -16.45 6.84
C ARG A 422 -9.06 -15.69 7.92
N PRO A 423 -8.57 -14.46 7.64
CA PRO A 423 -8.03 -13.60 8.68
C PRO A 423 -9.11 -13.28 9.72
N PRO A 424 -8.79 -13.20 11.03
CA PRO A 424 -9.69 -12.66 12.01
C PRO A 424 -9.83 -11.16 11.75
N LEU A 425 -11.08 -10.75 11.55
CA LEU A 425 -11.50 -9.35 11.60
C LEU A 425 -11.07 -8.75 12.94
N TYR A 426 -10.26 -7.68 12.92
CA TYR A 426 -10.14 -6.82 14.09
C TYR A 426 -11.53 -6.19 14.37
N PRO A 427 -12.07 -6.28 15.61
CA PRO A 427 -13.42 -5.81 15.92
C PRO A 427 -13.53 -4.29 16.11
N TRP A 428 -12.55 -3.50 15.68
CA TRP A 428 -12.56 -2.05 15.86
C TRP A 428 -12.76 -1.34 14.53
N TYR A 429 -13.91 -1.56 13.89
CA TYR A 429 -14.60 -0.57 13.06
C TYR A 429 -15.98 -1.12 12.66
N VAL A 430 -17.02 -0.72 13.41
CA VAL A 430 -18.41 -0.67 12.94
C VAL A 430 -18.63 0.82 12.61
N PRO A 431 -19.25 1.17 11.46
CA PRO A 431 -19.18 2.48 10.81
C PRO A 431 -19.45 3.69 11.71
#